data_AF-A0AAN7VLG4-F1
#
_entry.id   AF-A0AAN7VLG4-F1
#
_cell.length_a   1.000
_cell.length_b   1.000
_cell.length_c   1.000
_cell.angle_alpha   90.00
_cell.angle_beta   90.00
_cell.angle_gamma   90.00
#
_symmetry.space_group_name_H-M   'P 1'
#
loop_
_entity.id
_entity.type
_entity.pdbx_description
1 polymer ?
#
loop_
_entity_poly.entity_id
_entity_poly.type
_entity_poly.pdbx_seq_one_letter_code
_entity_poly.pdbx_strand_id
1 'polypeptide(L)'
;MVRKHASLERDEELNAASWAAARGAVVGAAKWGIFSAVAGGLGYAFSPLYRSFTIPFKAFLQMSGMTAGSMIEADRRLRAHEVLVRRQRVVARDAEVWKQYELDFVDKAADQRIQNPK
;
A
#
# COMPACT_ATOMS: atom_id res chain seq x y z
N MET A 1 16.28 -14.13 -24.98
CA MET A 1 15.98 -13.62 -23.63
C MET A 1 14.73 -14.34 -23.13
N VAL A 2 14.90 -15.30 -22.23
CA VAL A 2 13.78 -16.07 -21.63
C VAL A 2 13.14 -15.19 -20.57
N ARG A 3 11.84 -14.88 -20.71
CA ARG A 3 11.07 -14.23 -19.65
C ARG A 3 11.01 -15.22 -18.48
N LYS A 4 11.63 -14.87 -17.34
CA LYS A 4 11.42 -15.60 -16.08
C LYS A 4 9.94 -15.44 -15.72
N HIS A 5 9.16 -16.50 -15.91
CA HIS A 5 7.78 -16.56 -15.46
C HIS A 5 7.74 -16.52 -13.93
N ALA A 6 6.69 -15.87 -13.42
CA ALA A 6 6.38 -15.60 -12.01
C ALA A 6 6.93 -16.66 -11.03
N SER A 7 7.87 -16.25 -10.20
CA SER A 7 8.35 -17.01 -9.05
C SER A 7 7.30 -16.97 -7.93
N LEU A 8 7.00 -18.11 -7.32
CA LEU A 8 5.99 -18.28 -6.26
C LEU A 8 6.23 -17.42 -5.01
N GLU A 9 7.48 -17.02 -4.72
CA GLU A 9 7.79 -16.03 -3.68
C GLU A 9 7.10 -14.68 -3.91
N ARG A 10 6.92 -14.30 -5.18
CA ARG A 10 6.32 -13.02 -5.55
C ARG A 10 4.80 -13.05 -5.38
N ASP A 11 4.18 -14.23 -5.46
CA ASP A 11 2.74 -14.40 -5.28
C ASP A 11 2.30 -14.16 -3.84
N GLU A 12 3.08 -14.57 -2.82
CA GLU A 12 2.74 -14.27 -1.42
C GLU A 12 2.79 -12.77 -1.12
N GLU A 13 3.83 -12.07 -1.60
CA GLU A 13 3.92 -10.61 -1.47
C GLU A 13 2.81 -9.89 -2.25
N LEU A 14 2.49 -10.36 -3.47
CA LEU A 14 1.39 -9.81 -4.27
C LEU A 14 0.04 -10.04 -3.59
N ASN A 15 -0.17 -11.22 -2.99
CA ASN A 15 -1.41 -11.57 -2.31
C ASN A 15 -1.59 -10.75 -1.02
N ALA A 16 -0.51 -10.56 -0.25
CA ALA A 16 -0.52 -9.68 0.91
C ALA A 16 -0.80 -8.20 0.53
N ALA A 17 -0.20 -7.71 -0.56
CA ALA A 17 -0.41 -6.35 -1.05
C ALA A 17 -1.84 -6.14 -1.57
N SER A 18 -2.37 -7.10 -2.35
CA SER A 18 -3.74 -7.05 -2.86
C SER A 18 -4.78 -7.20 -1.75
N TRP A 19 -4.50 -8.00 -0.72
CA TRP A 19 -5.35 -8.09 0.47
C TRP A 19 -5.37 -6.79 1.29
N ALA A 20 -4.21 -6.14 1.46
CA ALA A 20 -4.13 -4.84 2.10
C ALA A 20 -4.89 -3.77 1.30
N ALA A 21 -4.78 -3.78 -0.04
CA ALA A 21 -5.52 -2.88 -0.91
C ALA A 21 -7.03 -3.13 -0.87
N ALA A 22 -7.47 -4.39 -0.90
CA ALA A 22 -8.88 -4.77 -0.81
C ALA A 22 -9.52 -4.29 0.50
N ARG A 23 -8.86 -4.51 1.64
CA ARG A 23 -9.31 -3.97 2.93
C ARG A 23 -9.36 -2.45 2.93
N GLY A 24 -8.39 -1.78 2.31
CA GLY A 24 -8.38 -0.33 2.13
C GLY A 24 -9.57 0.17 1.30
N ALA A 25 -9.88 -0.50 0.20
CA ALA A 25 -11.00 -0.16 -0.66
C ALA A 25 -12.35 -0.36 0.05
N VAL A 26 -12.52 -1.44 0.81
CA VAL A 26 -13.75 -1.69 1.60
C VAL A 26 -13.93 -0.63 2.68
N VAL A 27 -12.87 -0.29 3.42
CA VAL A 27 -12.91 0.77 4.44
C VAL A 27 -13.18 2.14 3.81
N GLY A 28 -12.57 2.42 2.65
CA GLY A 28 -12.83 3.62 1.86
C GLY A 28 -14.29 3.72 1.41
N ALA A 29 -14.82 2.65 0.83
CA ALA A 29 -16.21 2.57 0.38
C ALA A 29 -17.20 2.72 1.55
N ALA A 30 -16.93 2.08 2.69
CA ALA A 30 -17.79 2.20 3.87
C ALA A 30 -17.78 3.62 4.45
N LYS A 31 -16.58 4.19 4.67
CA LYS A 31 -16.42 5.55 5.22
C LYS A 31 -17.11 6.58 4.32
N TRP A 32 -16.78 6.55 3.03
CA TRP A 32 -17.34 7.51 2.07
C TRP A 32 -18.79 7.23 1.70
N GLY A 33 -19.24 5.97 1.82
CA GLY A 33 -20.65 5.62 1.70
C GLY A 33 -21.51 6.24 2.80
N ILE A 34 -21.00 6.30 4.03
CA ILE A 34 -21.67 7.03 5.12
C ILE A 34 -21.70 8.53 4.81
N PHE A 35 -20.58 9.12 4.38
CA PHE A 35 -20.54 10.53 4.01
C PHE A 35 -21.48 10.89 2.86
N SER A 36 -21.52 10.06 1.80
CA SER A 36 -22.43 10.28 0.67
C SER A 36 -23.89 10.08 1.04
N ALA A 37 -24.19 9.14 1.95
CA ALA A 37 -25.54 8.96 2.46
C ALA A 37 -26.01 10.17 3.28
N VAL A 38 -25.14 10.72 4.14
CA VAL A 38 -25.42 11.95 4.88
C VAL A 38 -25.61 13.12 3.92
N ALA A 39 -24.74 13.28 2.92
CA ALA A 39 -24.88 14.32 1.90
C ALA A 39 -26.19 14.17 1.10
N GLY A 40 -26.58 12.94 0.76
CA GLY A 40 -27.86 12.66 0.10
C GLY A 40 -29.07 12.97 0.98
N GLY A 41 -28.98 12.70 2.29
CA GLY A 41 -30.01 13.07 3.27
C GLY A 41 -30.16 14.58 3.41
N LEU A 42 -29.05 15.31 3.50
CA LEU A 42 -29.03 16.78 3.50
C LEU A 42 -29.59 17.34 2.18
N GLY A 43 -29.20 16.76 1.05
CA GLY A 43 -29.75 17.11 -0.26
C GLY A 43 -31.27 16.96 -0.30
N TYR A 44 -31.80 15.85 0.23
CA TYR A 44 -33.24 15.62 0.29
C TYR A 44 -33.99 16.60 1.22
N ALA A 45 -33.36 17.01 2.34
CA ALA A 45 -33.96 17.93 3.30
C ALA A 45 -33.98 19.39 2.80
N PHE A 46 -32.88 19.85 2.19
CA PHE A 46 -32.69 21.26 1.86
C PHE A 46 -32.90 21.62 0.37
N SER A 47 -32.79 20.64 -0.55
CA SER A 47 -32.90 20.91 -1.98
C SER A 47 -34.20 20.35 -2.59
N PRO A 48 -35.12 21.20 -3.08
CA PRO A 48 -36.30 20.74 -3.81
C PRO A 48 -35.93 20.00 -5.11
N LEU A 49 -34.77 20.30 -5.70
CA LEU A 49 -34.26 19.60 -6.89
C LEU A 49 -33.91 18.15 -6.59
N TYR A 50 -33.23 17.91 -5.45
CA TYR A 50 -32.85 16.56 -5.03
C TYR A 50 -34.07 15.70 -4.67
N ARG A 51 -35.14 16.33 -4.18
CA ARG A 51 -36.41 15.65 -3.89
C ARG A 51 -37.03 15.06 -5.14
N SER A 52 -37.00 15.82 -6.25
CA SER A 52 -37.54 15.46 -7.56
C SER A 52 -36.70 14.45 -8.34
N PHE A 53 -35.49 14.11 -7.87
CA PHE A 53 -34.68 13.07 -8.52
C PHE A 53 -35.31 11.69 -8.44
N THR A 54 -35.14 10.93 -9.52
CA THR A 54 -35.55 9.52 -9.59
C THR A 54 -34.70 8.67 -8.65
N ILE A 55 -35.29 7.56 -8.17
CA ILE A 55 -34.59 6.58 -7.31
C ILE A 55 -33.24 6.11 -7.91
N PRO A 56 -33.13 5.74 -9.21
CA PRO A 56 -31.84 5.35 -9.79
C PRO A 56 -30.81 6.48 -9.77
N PHE A 57 -31.21 7.75 -9.93
CA PHE A 57 -30.26 8.86 -9.88
C PHE A 57 -29.71 9.09 -8.46
N LYS A 58 -30.55 8.89 -7.43
CA LYS A 58 -30.12 8.94 -6.02
C LYS A 58 -29.15 7.79 -5.70
N ALA A 59 -29.44 6.58 -6.18
CA ALA A 59 -28.55 5.44 -6.04
C ALA A 59 -27.22 5.66 -6.78
N PHE A 60 -27.26 6.27 -7.97
CA PHE A 60 -26.06 6.66 -8.71
C PHE A 60 -25.19 7.61 -7.91
N LEU A 61 -25.75 8.70 -7.37
CA LEU A 61 -25.04 9.65 -6.50
C LEU A 61 -24.40 8.98 -5.28
N GLN A 62 -25.14 8.07 -4.64
CA GLN A 62 -24.63 7.30 -3.50
C GLN A 62 -23.41 6.47 -3.89
N MET A 63 -23.53 5.71 -4.99
CA MET A 63 -22.45 4.85 -5.50
C MET A 63 -21.25 5.67 -5.98
N SER A 64 -21.46 6.83 -6.61
CA SER A 64 -20.37 7.72 -7.03
C SER A 64 -19.53 8.18 -5.84
N GLY A 65 -20.15 8.53 -4.72
CA GLY A 65 -19.43 8.88 -3.50
C GLY A 65 -18.63 7.71 -2.92
N MET A 66 -19.21 6.51 -2.92
CA MET A 66 -18.53 5.29 -2.48
C MET A 66 -17.33 4.93 -3.36
N THR A 67 -17.48 5.00 -4.68
CA THR A 67 -16.43 4.67 -5.65
C THR A 67 -15.30 5.68 -5.62
N ALA A 68 -15.60 6.98 -5.55
CA ALA A 68 -14.58 8.01 -5.37
C ALA A 68 -13.82 7.80 -4.06
N GLY A 69 -14.55 7.49 -2.99
CA GLY A 69 -13.97 7.23 -1.68
C GLY A 69 -13.10 5.98 -1.60
N SER A 70 -13.49 4.90 -2.27
CA SER A 70 -12.72 3.66 -2.33
C SER A 70 -11.40 3.88 -3.07
N MET A 71 -11.42 4.63 -4.16
CA MET A 71 -10.23 4.97 -4.94
C MET A 71 -9.25 5.82 -4.12
N ILE A 72 -9.74 6.85 -3.42
CA ILE A 72 -8.89 7.71 -2.58
C ILE A 72 -8.18 6.91 -1.47
N GLU A 73 -8.91 6.03 -0.77
CA GLU A 73 -8.34 5.28 0.34
C GLU A 73 -7.41 4.15 -0.15
N ALA A 74 -7.74 3.53 -1.29
CA ALA A 74 -6.87 2.55 -1.94
C ALA A 74 -5.53 3.18 -2.36
N ASP A 75 -5.56 4.34 -3.01
CA ASP A 75 -4.35 5.06 -3.43
C ASP A 75 -3.50 5.48 -2.23
N ARG A 76 -4.14 5.97 -1.16
CA ARG A 76 -3.44 6.32 0.08
C ARG A 76 -2.72 5.12 0.69
N ARG A 77 -3.36 3.95 0.68
CA ARG A 77 -2.82 2.71 1.24
C ARG A 77 -1.72 2.12 0.37
N LEU A 78 -1.84 2.20 -0.95
CA LEU A 78 -0.78 1.81 -1.89
C LEU A 78 0.47 2.66 -1.71
N ARG A 79 0.35 3.99 -1.65
CA ARG A 79 1.49 4.88 -1.41
C ARG A 79 2.17 4.62 -0.07
N ALA A 80 1.38 4.38 0.99
CA ALA A 80 1.92 4.05 2.30
C ALA A 80 2.73 2.75 2.27
N HIS A 81 2.23 1.73 1.56
CA HIS A 81 2.94 0.47 1.38
C HIS A 81 4.24 0.66 0.58
N GLU A 82 4.21 1.42 -0.51
CA GLU A 82 5.39 1.71 -1.32
C GLU A 82 6.51 2.40 -0.50
N VAL A 83 6.16 3.39 0.33
CA VAL A 83 7.12 4.08 1.19
C VAL A 83 7.74 3.12 2.22
N LEU A 84 6.95 2.23 2.80
CA LEU A 84 7.44 1.22 3.74
C LEU A 84 8.43 0.26 3.07
N VAL A 85 8.08 -0.28 1.89
CA VAL A 85 8.95 -1.18 1.12
C VAL A 85 10.25 -0.48 0.73
N ARG A 86 10.20 0.78 0.29
CA ARG A 86 11.39 1.56 -0.03
C ARG A 86 12.32 1.70 1.18
N ARG A 87 11.77 1.98 2.38
CA ARG A 87 12.57 2.09 3.62
C ARG A 87 13.19 0.76 4.03
N GLN A 88 12.44 -0.33 3.92
CA GLN A 88 12.95 -1.67 4.22
C GLN A 88 14.11 -2.06 3.29
N ARG A 89 14.03 -1.73 2.00
CA ARG A 89 15.12 -1.96 1.04
C ARG A 89 16.38 -1.18 1.38
N VAL A 90 16.25 0.06 1.84
CA VAL A 90 17.40 0.86 2.27
C VAL A 90 18.09 0.19 3.46
N VAL A 91 17.32 -0.17 4.49
CA VAL A 91 17.86 -0.83 5.70
C VAL A 91 18.52 -2.16 5.36
N ALA A 92 17.90 -2.97 4.49
CA ALA A 92 18.45 -4.26 4.08
C ALA A 92 19.79 -4.10 3.33
N ARG A 93 19.86 -3.15 2.39
CA ARG A 93 21.11 -2.84 1.66
C ARG A 93 22.20 -2.35 2.61
N ASP A 94 21.86 -1.45 3.53
CA ASP A 94 22.83 -0.91 4.48
C ASP A 94 23.34 -2.01 5.43
N ALA A 95 22.49 -2.98 5.79
CA ALA A 95 22.90 -4.17 6.56
C ALA A 95 23.79 -5.14 5.77
N GLU A 96 23.57 -5.31 4.46
CA GLU A 96 24.46 -6.10 3.60
C GLU A 96 25.85 -5.46 3.48
N VAL A 97 25.90 -4.14 3.29
CA VAL A 97 27.14 -3.38 3.25
C VAL A 97 27.90 -3.52 4.58
N TRP A 98 27.19 -3.46 5.71
CA TRP A 98 27.80 -3.65 7.03
C TRP A 98 28.43 -5.05 7.19
N LYS A 99 27.75 -6.11 6.76
CA LYS A 99 28.27 -7.49 6.80
C LYS A 99 29.54 -7.65 5.98
N GLN A 100 29.64 -7.01 4.82
CA GLN A 100 30.86 -7.04 4.00
C GLN A 100 32.04 -6.39 4.73
N TYR A 101 31.81 -5.23 5.38
CA TYR A 101 32.84 -4.60 6.19
C TYR A 101 33.31 -5.46 7.36
N GLU A 102 32.40 -6.16 8.05
CA GLU A 102 32.76 -7.09 9.13
C GLU A 102 33.67 -8.22 8.63
N LEU A 103 33.36 -8.81 7.48
CA LEU A 103 34.18 -9.87 6.87
C LEU A 103 35.57 -9.35 6.50
N ASP A 104 35.65 -8.20 5.81
CA ASP A 104 36.93 -7.59 5.43
C ASP A 104 37.81 -7.25 6.64
N PHE A 105 37.21 -6.85 7.76
CA PHE A 105 37.93 -6.60 9.02
C PHE A 105 38.46 -7.88 9.65
N VAL A 106 37.65 -8.95 9.67
CA VAL A 106 38.04 -10.25 10.21
C VAL A 106 39.18 -10.85 9.39
N ASP A 107 39.10 -10.80 8.05
CA ASP A 107 40.14 -11.30 7.15
C ASP A 107 41.46 -10.54 7.34
N LYS A 108 41.42 -9.20 7.39
CA LYS A 108 42.63 -8.39 7.66
C LYS A 108 43.24 -8.68 9.03
N ALA A 109 42.42 -8.92 10.05
CA ALA A 109 42.90 -9.29 11.38
C ALA A 109 43.51 -10.70 11.42
N ALA A 110 42.96 -11.63 10.63
CA ALA A 110 43.52 -12.96 10.45
C ALA A 110 44.87 -12.91 9.72
N ASP A 111 44.96 -12.14 8.63
CA ASP A 111 46.21 -11.94 7.88
C ASP A 111 47.31 -11.30 8.73
N GLN A 112 46.97 -10.31 9.57
CA GLN A 112 47.92 -9.71 10.51
C GLN A 112 48.44 -10.71 11.55
N ARG A 113 47.61 -11.65 12.00
CA ARG A 113 48.04 -12.74 12.90
C ARG A 113 48.98 -13.73 12.19
N ILE A 114 48.74 -14.02 10.92
CA ILE A 114 49.59 -14.92 10.13
C ILE A 114 50.95 -14.27 9.84
N GLN A 115 50.99 -12.95 9.57
CA GLN A 115 52.23 -12.20 9.32
C GLN A 115 53.06 -11.94 10.58
N ASN A 116 52.45 -11.95 11.76
CA ASN A 116 53.16 -11.77 13.03
C ASN A 116 52.94 -12.98 13.96
N PRO A 117 53.49 -14.17 13.61
CA PRO A 117 53.46 -15.32 14.47
C PRO A 117 54.49 -15.06 15.57
N LYS A 118 54.01 -14.77 16.78
CA LYS A 118 54.87 -14.78 17.96
C LYS A 118 55.44 -16.18 18.17
#